data_AF-A0AAU2QCM0-F1
#
_entry.id   AF-A0AAU2QCM0-F1
#
_cell.length_a   1.000
_cell.length_b   1.000
_cell.length_c   1.000
_cell.angle_alpha   90.00
_cell.angle_beta   90.00
_cell.angle_gamma   90.00
#
_symmetry.space_group_name_H-M   'P 1'
#
loop_
_entity.id
_entity.type
_entity.pdbx_description
1 polymer ?
#
loop_
_entity_poly.entity_id
_entity_poly.type
_entity_poly.pdbx_seq_one_letter_code
_entity_poly.pdbx_strand_id
1 'polypeptide(L)'
;MTIPESPESAVRIAALEEEIAQLRQAVTAHAVIDQALGVVVARTGVRPAIAWEILREVSQRTNIKMREIAQLVVDWPHRRSLPGEVRDALNAAARHRAGRKAPGGARR
;
A
#
# COMPACT_ATOMS: atom_id res chain seq x y z
N MET A 1 -3.96 23.30 -42.40
CA MET A 1 -5.30 22.74 -42.62
C MET A 1 -5.47 21.62 -41.61
N THR A 2 -6.04 21.93 -40.45
CA THR A 2 -6.31 20.96 -39.39
C THR A 2 -7.43 20.05 -39.89
N ILE A 3 -7.15 18.75 -40.02
CA ILE A 3 -8.20 17.77 -40.31
C ILE A 3 -9.18 17.85 -39.14
N PRO A 4 -10.50 18.07 -39.36
CA PRO A 4 -11.45 18.02 -38.27
C PRO A 4 -11.42 16.60 -37.69
N GLU A 5 -11.06 16.48 -36.41
CA GLU A 5 -11.21 15.26 -35.63
C GLU A 5 -12.61 14.71 -35.88
N SER A 6 -12.72 13.47 -36.38
CA SER A 6 -14.03 12.83 -36.55
C SER A 6 -14.77 12.85 -35.21
N PRO A 7 -16.10 13.05 -35.17
CA PRO A 7 -16.87 12.95 -33.93
C PRO A 7 -16.66 11.61 -33.19
N GLU A 8 -16.33 10.53 -33.90
CA GLU A 8 -15.93 9.25 -33.30
C GLU A 8 -14.58 9.33 -32.56
N SER A 9 -13.62 10.10 -33.08
CA SER A 9 -12.33 10.38 -32.43
C SER A 9 -12.54 11.19 -31.15
N ALA A 10 -13.41 12.20 -31.18
CA ALA A 10 -13.74 13.00 -29.99
C ALA A 10 -14.39 12.16 -28.87
N VAL A 11 -15.33 11.27 -29.21
CA VAL A 11 -15.95 10.35 -28.25
C VAL A 11 -14.93 9.36 -27.67
N ARG A 12 -14.03 8.83 -28.52
CA ARG A 12 -12.96 7.94 -28.06
C ARG A 12 -11.97 8.63 -27.12
N ILE A 13 -11.63 9.88 -27.42
CA ILE A 13 -10.77 10.70 -26.56
C ILE A 13 -11.42 10.91 -25.19
N ALA A 14 -12.69 11.32 -25.16
CA ALA A 14 -13.41 11.54 -23.89
C ALA A 14 -13.49 10.26 -23.03
N ALA A 15 -13.74 9.09 -23.65
CA ALA A 15 -13.77 7.82 -22.93
C ALA A 15 -12.39 7.44 -22.33
N LEU A 16 -11.30 7.68 -23.06
CA LEU A 16 -9.95 7.43 -22.58
C LEU A 16 -9.54 8.42 -21.48
N GLU A 17 -9.95 9.68 -21.57
CA GLU A 17 -9.72 10.68 -20.52
C GLU A 17 -10.40 10.29 -19.20
N GLU A 18 -11.64 9.79 -19.28
CA GLU A 18 -12.37 9.27 -18.12
C GLU A 18 -11.69 8.03 -17.52
N GLU A 19 -11.27 7.08 -18.35
CA GLU A 19 -10.54 5.89 -17.89
C GLU A 19 -9.20 6.28 -17.22
N ILE A 20 -8.47 7.23 -17.79
CA ILE A 20 -7.25 7.78 -17.19
C ILE A 20 -7.54 8.45 -15.85
N ALA A 21 -8.65 9.21 -15.74
CA ALA A 21 -9.03 9.86 -14.50
C ALA A 21 -9.32 8.83 -13.39
N GLN A 22 -10.09 7.79 -13.71
CA GLN A 22 -10.42 6.71 -12.77
C GLN A 22 -9.17 5.93 -12.33
N LEU A 23 -8.26 5.62 -13.26
CA LEU A 23 -7.00 4.95 -12.94
C LEU A 23 -6.10 5.82 -12.06
N ARG A 24 -5.98 7.13 -12.37
CA ARG A 24 -5.22 8.09 -11.54
C ARG A 24 -5.79 8.20 -10.13
N GLN A 25 -7.12 8.21 -10.00
CA GLN A 25 -7.79 8.21 -8.71
C GLN A 25 -7.49 6.94 -7.92
N ALA A 26 -7.55 5.77 -8.57
CA ALA A 26 -7.26 4.48 -7.95
C ALA A 26 -5.80 4.38 -7.48
N VAL A 27 -4.83 4.85 -8.29
CA VAL A 27 -3.41 4.90 -7.92
C VAL A 27 -3.18 5.85 -6.75
N THR A 28 -3.77 7.06 -6.80
CA THR A 28 -3.64 8.05 -5.72
C THR A 28 -4.26 7.56 -4.42
N ALA A 29 -5.38 6.83 -4.51
CA ALA A 29 -6.04 6.26 -3.34
C ALA A 29 -5.15 5.26 -2.59
N HIS A 30 -4.32 4.48 -3.29
CA HIS A 30 -3.46 3.46 -2.68
C HIS A 30 -2.04 3.92 -2.35
N ALA A 31 -1.57 5.04 -2.92
CA ALA A 31 -0.18 5.50 -2.80
C ALA A 31 0.39 5.51 -1.36
N VAL A 32 -0.36 6.01 -0.37
CA VAL A 32 0.10 6.05 1.03
C VAL A 32 0.24 4.65 1.63
N ILE A 33 -0.61 3.71 1.23
CA ILE A 33 -0.57 2.33 1.72
C ILE A 33 0.63 1.62 1.07
N ASP A 34 0.86 1.82 -0.21
CA ASP A 34 2.02 1.26 -0.91
C ASP A 34 3.34 1.76 -0.33
N GLN A 35 3.42 3.04 0.03
CA GLN A 35 4.57 3.60 0.74
C GLN A 35 4.75 2.95 2.13
N ALA A 36 3.66 2.79 2.88
CA ALA A 36 3.71 2.12 4.18
C ALA A 36 4.18 0.66 4.07
N LEU A 37 3.73 -0.07 3.05
CA LEU A 37 4.21 -1.42 2.75
C LEU A 37 5.72 -1.42 2.52
N GLY A 38 6.23 -0.48 1.72
CA GLY A 38 7.66 -0.30 1.49
C GLY A 38 8.45 -0.09 2.78
N VAL A 39 7.96 0.76 3.68
CA VAL A 39 8.58 0.98 5.00
C VAL A 39 8.58 -0.29 5.85
N VAL A 40 7.48 -1.03 5.90
CA VAL A 40 7.42 -2.31 6.65
C VAL A 40 8.42 -3.32 6.11
N VAL A 41 8.47 -3.51 4.79
CA VAL A 41 9.44 -4.40 4.13
C VAL A 41 10.87 -4.01 4.50
N ALA A 42 11.22 -2.73 4.36
CA ALA A 42 12.55 -2.24 4.68
C ALA A 42 12.95 -2.45 6.14
N ARG A 43 12.01 -2.33 7.09
CA ARG A 43 12.31 -2.43 8.52
C ARG A 43 12.29 -3.83 9.09
N THR A 44 11.49 -4.71 8.50
CA THR A 44 11.28 -6.08 9.03
C THR A 44 11.97 -7.15 8.19
N GLY A 45 12.38 -6.83 6.96
CA GLY A 45 12.96 -7.78 6.00
C GLY A 45 11.96 -8.79 5.43
N VAL A 46 10.66 -8.62 5.67
CA VAL A 46 9.63 -9.54 5.14
C VAL A 46 9.35 -9.28 3.66
N ARG A 47 8.80 -10.29 2.98
CA ARG A 47 8.32 -10.13 1.59
C ARG A 47 7.13 -9.17 1.53
N PRO A 48 6.93 -8.43 0.42
CA PRO A 48 5.81 -7.50 0.27
C PRO A 48 4.42 -8.10 0.56
N ALA A 49 4.18 -9.35 0.13
CA ALA A 49 2.92 -10.05 0.40
C ALA A 49 2.62 -10.24 1.90
N ILE A 50 3.66 -10.31 2.73
CA ILE A 50 3.52 -10.42 4.19
C ILE A 50 3.34 -9.04 4.84
N ALA A 51 3.92 -7.99 4.27
CA ALA A 51 3.78 -6.63 4.79
C ALA A 51 2.31 -6.17 4.83
N TRP A 52 1.52 -6.53 3.81
CA TRP A 52 0.08 -6.24 3.80
C TRP A 52 -0.65 -6.90 4.97
N GLU A 53 -0.39 -8.18 5.19
CA GLU A 53 -0.97 -8.93 6.29
C GLU A 53 -0.58 -8.35 7.65
N ILE A 54 0.66 -7.86 7.80
CA ILE A 54 1.12 -7.17 9.01
C ILE A 54 0.32 -5.88 9.23
N LEU A 55 0.22 -5.00 8.22
CA LEU A 55 -0.53 -3.74 8.35
C LEU A 55 -2.02 -4.00 8.65
N ARG A 56 -2.60 -5.02 8.01
CA ARG A 56 -3.99 -5.43 8.24
C ARG A 56 -4.20 -5.93 9.67
N GLU A 57 -3.27 -6.72 10.20
CA GLU A 57 -3.31 -7.23 11.57
C GLU A 57 -3.14 -6.10 12.60
N VAL A 58 -2.26 -5.13 12.32
CA VAL A 58 -2.10 -3.92 13.14
C VAL A 58 -3.39 -3.12 13.18
N SER A 59 -3.98 -2.80 12.02
CA SER A 59 -5.23 -2.05 11.92
C SER A 59 -6.38 -2.72 12.69
N GLN A 60 -6.51 -4.05 12.59
CA GLN A 60 -7.52 -4.80 13.35
C GLN A 60 -7.26 -4.77 14.86
N ARG A 61 -6.00 -4.91 15.31
CA ARG A 61 -5.66 -4.93 16.73
C ARG A 61 -5.80 -3.57 17.40
N THR A 62 -5.45 -2.50 16.70
CA THR A 62 -5.54 -1.13 17.25
C THR A 62 -6.90 -0.49 16.98
N ASN A 63 -7.76 -1.12 16.17
CA ASN A 63 -9.01 -0.53 15.67
C ASN A 63 -8.82 0.84 14.99
N ILE A 64 -7.65 1.07 14.39
CA ILE A 64 -7.31 2.28 13.62
C ILE A 64 -7.49 1.99 12.14
N LYS A 65 -8.04 2.95 11.40
CA LYS A 65 -8.26 2.82 9.95
C LYS A 65 -6.93 2.56 9.22
N MET A 66 -6.94 1.64 8.24
CA MET A 66 -5.74 1.27 7.46
C MET A 66 -4.98 2.49 6.91
N ARG A 67 -5.70 3.50 6.40
CA ARG A 67 -5.08 4.72 5.85
C ARG A 67 -4.30 5.51 6.91
N GLU A 68 -4.81 5.55 8.14
CA GLU A 68 -4.17 6.24 9.25
C GLU A 68 -2.96 5.46 9.77
N ILE A 69 -3.07 4.12 9.87
CA ILE A 69 -1.92 3.25 10.12
C ILE A 69 -0.84 3.46 9.06
N ALA A 70 -1.22 3.51 7.77
CA ALA A 70 -0.29 3.73 6.68
C ALA A 70 0.44 5.08 6.83
N GLN A 71 -0.28 6.15 7.15
CA GLN A 71 0.35 7.46 7.38
C GLN A 71 1.32 7.43 8.56
N LEU A 72 0.95 6.83 9.68
CA LEU A 72 1.83 6.69 10.86
C LEU A 72 3.12 5.92 10.50
N VAL A 73 2.99 4.86 9.70
CA VAL A 73 4.12 4.05 9.25
C VAL A 73 5.00 4.81 8.26
N VAL A 74 4.43 5.58 7.32
CA VAL A 74 5.18 6.43 6.38
C VAL A 74 5.96 7.52 7.11
N ASP A 75 5.36 8.14 8.13
CA ASP A 75 6.00 9.18 8.94
C ASP A 75 7.10 8.65 9.88
N TRP A 76 7.03 7.35 10.23
CA TRP A 76 7.88 6.76 11.27
C TRP A 76 9.39 6.94 11.03
N PRO A 77 9.97 6.68 9.84
CA PRO A 77 11.39 6.93 9.59
C PRO A 77 11.83 8.36 9.93
N HIS A 78 11.00 9.36 9.59
CA HIS A 78 11.27 10.76 9.86
C HIS A 78 11.14 11.09 11.35
N ARG A 79 10.02 10.68 11.98
CA ARG A 79 9.73 10.96 13.40
C ARG A 79 10.57 10.13 14.37
N ARG A 80 11.22 9.07 13.90
CA ARG A 80 11.95 8.05 14.69
C ARG A 80 11.11 7.36 15.77
N SER A 81 9.79 7.55 15.77
CA SER A 81 8.87 6.99 16.74
C SER A 81 7.52 6.65 16.09
N LEU A 82 6.85 5.65 16.68
CA LEU A 82 5.45 5.28 16.43
C LEU A 82 4.67 5.40 17.75
N PRO A 83 3.33 5.57 17.70
CA PRO A 83 2.50 5.36 18.88
C PRO A 83 2.76 3.98 19.50
N GLY A 84 2.74 3.90 20.84
CA GLY A 84 3.05 2.68 21.60
C GLY A 84 2.29 1.46 21.10
N GLU A 85 0.96 1.57 21.10
CA GLU A 85 0.04 0.52 20.66
C GLU A 85 0.30 0.05 19.21
N VAL A 86 0.59 0.97 18.29
CA VAL A 86 0.86 0.65 16.87
C VAL A 86 2.20 -0.06 16.73
N ARG A 87 3.23 0.42 17.45
CA ARG A 87 4.55 -0.22 17.47
C ARG A 87 4.46 -1.65 18.01
N ASP A 88 3.74 -1.83 19.11
CA ASP A 88 3.61 -3.12 19.78
C ASP A 88 2.82 -4.11 18.91
N ALA A 89 1.71 -3.65 18.31
CA ALA A 89 0.95 -4.43 17.36
C ALA A 89 1.79 -4.83 16.13
N LEU A 90 2.61 -3.91 15.60
CA LEU A 90 3.46 -4.16 14.44
C LEU A 90 4.57 -5.17 14.77
N ASN A 91 5.21 -5.04 15.93
CA ASN A 91 6.21 -5.99 16.41
C ASN A 91 5.59 -7.37 16.70
N ALA A 92 4.38 -7.43 17.23
CA ALA A 92 3.66 -8.69 17.45
C ALA A 92 3.30 -9.36 16.12
N ALA A 93 2.75 -8.62 15.15
CA ALA A 93 2.41 -9.13 13.83
C ALA A 93 3.66 -9.61 13.05
N ALA A 94 4.75 -8.84 13.07
CA ALA A 94 6.00 -9.23 12.41
C ALA A 94 6.57 -10.53 13.01
N ARG A 95 6.63 -10.65 14.35
CA ARG A 95 7.08 -11.88 15.02
C ARG A 95 6.19 -13.08 14.69
N HIS A 96 4.87 -12.89 14.71
CA HIS A 96 3.93 -13.94 14.36
C HIS A 96 4.21 -14.50 12.96
N ARG A 97 4.45 -13.62 11.99
CA ARG A 97 4.63 -14.02 10.58
C ARG A 97 6.06 -14.52 10.28
N ALA A 98 7.07 -14.06 11.02
CA ALA A 98 8.43 -14.62 10.96
C ALA A 98 8.48 -16.07 11.47
N GLY A 99 7.70 -16.39 12.52
CA GLY A 99 7.59 -17.76 13.06
C GLY A 99 6.81 -18.72 12.15
N ARG A 100 5.81 -18.21 11.40
CA ARG A 100 5.12 -18.97 10.34
C ARG A 100 5.93 -18.96 9.04
N LYS A 101 7.14 -19.55 9.05
CA LYS A 101 7.89 -19.78 7.81
C LYS A 101 7.04 -20.64 6.86
N ALA A 102 6.64 -20.10 5.71
CA ALA A 102 5.84 -20.84 4.74
C ALA A 102 6.65 -22.02 4.15
N PRO A 103 6.03 -23.19 3.89
CA PRO A 103 6.65 -24.27 3.12
C PRO A 103 6.83 -23.82 1.67
N GLY A 104 8.04 -24.04 1.11
CA GLY A 104 8.27 -24.07 -0.34
C GLY A 104 8.47 -22.72 -1.05
N GLY A 105 9.71 -22.27 -1.15
CA GLY A 105 10.21 -21.49 -2.28
C GLY A 105 11.30 -22.29 -2.96
N ALA A 106 10.94 -22.98 -4.04
CA ALA A 106 11.85 -23.80 -4.82
C ALA A 106 13.08 -23.01 -5.29
N ARG A 107 14.21 -23.73 -5.30
CA ARG A 107 15.48 -23.36 -5.91
C ARG A 107 15.25 -22.77 -7.31
N ARG A 108 15.92 -21.65 -7.60
CA ARG A 108 16.43 -21.32 -8.93
C ARG A 108 17.81 -20.71 -8.73
#